data_AF-A0AAW7DAJ3-F1
#
_entry.id   AF-A0AAW7DAJ3-F1
#
_cell.length_a   1.000
_cell.length_b   1.000
_cell.length_c   1.000
_cell.angle_alpha   90.00
_cell.angle_beta   90.00
_cell.angle_gamma   90.00
#
_symmetry.space_group_name_H-M   'P 1'
#
loop_
_entity.id
_entity.type
_entity.pdbx_description
1 polymer ?
#
loop_
_entity_poly.entity_id
_entity_poly.type
_entity_poly.pdbx_seq_one_letter_code
_entity_poly.pdbx_strand_id
1 'polypeptide(L)'
;MKNTMFLTVFCLLTCFIHAQEYTTDNIVIKQGNQVFSIYDTKQTITLNPTEFSIEYLNKPYQEKKNLFYAAQALVTDHSVDINLHEGTEIESIPYFEAGTGFAAEENQLLHYPFLSLDGHQYLYYVPNKDKRVEKSGTSGQWDIHKWTLKGVFQYDAEMDWNIYDNNQVHITLIIDRNLDGILQKGEFFTLQIMFEK
;
A
#
# COMPACT_ATOMS: atom_id res chain seq x y z
N MET A 1 -41.44 55.54 -9.62
CA MET A 1 -40.14 55.30 -8.94
C MET A 1 -40.28 54.00 -8.16
N LYS A 2 -39.61 52.92 -8.62
CA LYS A 2 -38.50 52.22 -7.91
C LYS A 2 -38.94 51.64 -6.55
N ASN A 3 -38.88 50.35 -6.24
CA ASN A 3 -38.01 49.27 -6.71
C ASN A 3 -38.70 47.90 -6.53
N THR A 4 -38.62 47.06 -7.56
CA THR A 4 -38.84 45.62 -7.48
C THR A 4 -37.60 45.00 -6.84
N MET A 5 -37.73 44.42 -5.64
CA MET A 5 -36.65 43.69 -4.98
C MET A 5 -36.82 42.20 -5.29
N PHE A 6 -36.06 41.69 -6.25
CA PHE A 6 -35.85 40.26 -6.46
C PHE A 6 -34.95 39.74 -5.35
N LEU A 7 -35.46 38.86 -4.49
CA LEU A 7 -34.65 38.12 -3.53
C LEU A 7 -34.26 36.79 -4.18
N THR A 8 -33.05 36.75 -4.75
CA THR A 8 -32.45 35.54 -5.30
C THR A 8 -32.07 34.63 -4.13
N VAL A 9 -32.83 33.56 -3.91
CA VAL A 9 -32.46 32.49 -2.97
C VAL A 9 -31.38 31.64 -3.64
N PHE A 10 -30.13 31.94 -3.32
CA PHE A 10 -28.98 31.10 -3.68
C PHE A 10 -28.88 29.98 -2.65
N CYS A 11 -29.63 28.89 -2.84
CA CYS A 11 -29.40 27.67 -2.07
C CYS A 11 -28.09 27.06 -2.57
N LEU A 12 -27.02 27.34 -1.82
CA LEU A 12 -25.75 26.61 -1.87
C LEU A 12 -26.06 25.13 -1.74
N LEU A 13 -25.98 24.43 -2.88
CA LEU A 13 -25.93 22.99 -2.94
C LEU A 13 -24.61 22.60 -2.26
N THR A 14 -24.66 22.32 -0.97
CA THR A 14 -23.54 21.71 -0.27
C THR A 14 -23.39 20.32 -0.88
N CYS A 15 -22.49 20.20 -1.86
CA CYS A 15 -21.96 18.91 -2.26
C CYS A 15 -21.33 18.31 -1.01
N PHE A 16 -22.08 17.47 -0.30
CA PHE A 16 -21.51 16.49 0.60
C PHE A 16 -20.68 15.56 -0.28
N ILE A 17 -19.43 15.96 -0.55
CA ILE A 17 -18.39 15.03 -0.93
C ILE A 17 -18.39 14.04 0.23
N HIS A 18 -18.96 12.85 -0.01
CA HIS A 18 -18.81 11.76 0.92
C HIS A 18 -17.32 11.47 0.94
N ALA A 19 -16.62 12.01 1.95
CA ALA A 19 -15.36 11.43 2.36
C ALA A 19 -15.69 9.99 2.69
N GLN A 20 -15.37 9.08 1.78
CA GLN A 20 -15.59 7.67 2.01
C GLN A 20 -14.64 7.32 3.15
N GLU A 21 -15.17 7.17 4.36
CA GLU A 21 -14.38 6.69 5.49
C GLU A 21 -13.80 5.34 5.11
N TYR A 22 -12.49 5.31 4.86
CA TYR A 22 -11.75 4.08 4.67
C TYR A 22 -11.60 3.45 6.05
N THR A 23 -12.38 2.40 6.31
CA THR A 23 -12.28 1.58 7.53
C THR A 23 -10.88 1.00 7.64
N THR A 24 -10.34 0.83 8.85
CA THR A 24 -9.00 0.23 9.04
C THR A 24 -8.97 -1.27 8.76
N ASP A 25 -10.12 -1.94 8.61
CA ASP A 25 -10.27 -3.36 8.24
C ASP A 25 -9.96 -3.65 6.75
N ASN A 26 -8.87 -3.09 6.24
CA ASN A 26 -8.52 -3.12 4.82
C ASN A 26 -7.24 -3.90 4.53
N ILE A 27 -6.55 -4.41 5.56
CA ILE A 27 -5.30 -5.18 5.42
C ILE A 27 -5.32 -6.39 6.34
N VAL A 28 -4.92 -7.54 5.78
CA VAL A 28 -4.65 -8.75 6.54
C VAL A 28 -3.35 -9.38 6.09
N ILE A 29 -2.63 -10.00 7.03
CA ILE A 29 -1.52 -10.91 6.73
C ILE A 29 -2.04 -12.34 6.80
N LYS A 30 -1.63 -13.18 5.85
CA LYS A 30 -1.95 -14.61 5.83
C LYS A 30 -0.68 -15.45 5.76
N GLN A 31 -0.55 -16.43 6.65
CA GLN A 31 0.49 -17.46 6.62
C GLN A 31 -0.15 -18.83 6.86
N GLY A 32 -0.14 -19.69 5.83
CA GLY A 32 -0.89 -20.96 5.87
C GLY A 32 -2.38 -20.74 6.14
N ASN A 33 -2.89 -21.35 7.22
CA ASN A 33 -4.30 -21.19 7.66
C ASN A 33 -4.51 -20.03 8.65
N GLN A 34 -3.45 -19.32 9.02
CA GLN A 34 -3.53 -18.20 9.97
C GLN A 34 -3.83 -16.90 9.23
N VAL A 35 -4.65 -16.06 9.87
CA VAL A 35 -5.00 -14.72 9.39
C VAL A 35 -4.75 -13.74 10.53
N PHE A 36 -3.98 -12.70 10.26
CA PHE A 36 -3.64 -11.63 11.19
C PHE A 36 -4.21 -10.33 10.64
N SER A 37 -5.21 -9.80 11.32
CA SER A 37 -5.80 -8.50 10.95
C SER A 37 -4.90 -7.36 11.40
N ILE A 38 -4.79 -6.34 10.55
CA ILE A 38 -4.06 -5.10 10.85
C ILE A 38 -5.08 -4.03 11.20
N TYR A 39 -5.04 -3.53 12.43
CA TYR A 39 -6.00 -2.55 12.94
C TYR A 39 -5.38 -1.17 13.16
N ASP A 40 -4.07 -1.14 13.42
CA ASP A 40 -3.30 0.06 13.68
C ASP A 40 -2.40 0.42 12.50
N THR A 41 -2.13 1.71 12.32
CA THR A 41 -1.17 2.19 11.31
C THR A 41 0.26 1.77 11.61
N LYS A 42 0.55 1.33 12.83
CA LYS A 42 1.82 0.71 13.22
C LYS A 42 1.54 -0.57 13.99
N GLN A 43 1.97 -1.72 13.49
CA GLN A 43 1.68 -3.00 14.12
C GLN A 43 2.85 -3.98 13.98
N THR A 44 3.13 -4.73 15.04
CA THR A 44 4.10 -5.82 15.03
C THR A 44 3.35 -7.14 14.93
N ILE A 45 3.77 -8.00 14.00
CA ILE A 45 3.22 -9.34 13.80
C ILE A 45 4.36 -10.36 13.90
N THR A 46 4.13 -11.44 14.62
CA THR A 46 5.07 -12.55 14.71
C THR A 46 4.65 -13.68 13.76
N LEU A 47 5.56 -14.14 12.91
CA LEU A 47 5.35 -15.17 11.91
C LEU A 47 6.46 -16.24 11.97
N ASN A 48 6.20 -17.40 11.39
CA ASN A 48 7.27 -18.34 11.06
C ASN A 48 8.10 -17.79 9.90
N PRO A 49 9.39 -18.16 9.76
CA PRO A 49 10.26 -17.74 8.66
C PRO A 49 9.95 -18.52 7.37
N THR A 50 8.70 -18.41 6.89
CA THR A 50 8.20 -19.06 5.67
C THR A 50 7.30 -18.09 4.89
N GLU A 51 6.91 -18.47 3.67
CA GLU A 51 6.06 -17.63 2.82
C GLU A 51 4.81 -17.12 3.55
N PHE A 52 4.54 -15.83 3.41
CA PHE A 52 3.30 -15.20 3.84
C PHE A 52 2.78 -14.26 2.74
N SER A 53 1.59 -13.71 2.93
CA SER A 53 1.04 -12.71 2.03
C SER A 53 0.37 -11.59 2.77
N ILE A 54 0.41 -10.40 2.19
CA ILE A 54 -0.34 -9.23 2.61
C ILE A 54 -1.48 -9.06 1.62
N GLU A 55 -2.71 -9.16 2.11
CA GLU A 55 -3.90 -8.85 1.33
C GLU A 55 -4.45 -7.50 1.73
N TYR A 56 -4.80 -6.68 0.75
CA TYR A 56 -5.33 -5.34 0.99
C TYR A 56 -6.38 -4.92 -0.04
N LEU A 57 -7.28 -4.02 0.36
CA LEU A 57 -8.27 -3.43 -0.53
C LEU A 57 -7.69 -2.28 -1.34
N ASN A 58 -7.88 -2.32 -2.66
CA ASN A 58 -7.56 -1.24 -3.58
C ASN A 58 -8.63 -1.08 -4.67
N LYS A 59 -8.71 0.11 -5.30
CA LYS A 59 -9.67 0.33 -6.40
C LYS A 59 -9.25 -0.52 -7.60
N PRO A 60 -10.23 -1.06 -8.36
CA PRO A 60 -9.92 -1.70 -9.62
C PRO A 60 -9.33 -0.68 -10.60
N TYR A 61 -8.35 -1.13 -11.38
CA TYR A 61 -7.75 -0.32 -12.44
C TYR A 61 -8.79 0.11 -13.47
N GLN A 62 -8.68 1.36 -13.92
CA GLN A 62 -9.56 1.91 -14.96
C GLN A 62 -8.71 2.29 -16.17
N GLU A 63 -8.25 1.28 -16.93
CA GLU A 63 -7.36 1.44 -18.09
C GLU A 63 -7.88 2.49 -19.09
N LYS A 64 -9.19 2.47 -19.39
CA LYS A 64 -9.81 3.44 -20.31
C LYS A 64 -9.73 4.90 -19.84
N LYS A 65 -9.52 5.12 -18.55
CA LYS A 65 -9.39 6.45 -17.93
C LYS A 65 -7.95 6.74 -17.49
N ASN A 66 -7.00 5.84 -17.77
CA ASN A 66 -5.60 5.93 -17.31
C ASN A 66 -5.48 6.14 -15.79
N LEU A 67 -6.37 5.52 -14.99
CA LEU A 67 -6.26 5.53 -13.53
C LEU A 67 -5.56 4.26 -13.06
N PHE A 68 -4.32 4.42 -12.63
CA PHE A 68 -3.43 3.35 -12.18
C PHE A 68 -3.37 3.31 -10.66
N TYR A 69 -4.06 2.35 -10.06
CA TYR A 69 -4.14 2.20 -8.60
C TYR A 69 -3.06 1.24 -8.09
N ALA A 70 -1.86 1.74 -7.84
CA ALA A 70 -0.77 0.97 -7.25
C ALA A 70 -0.62 1.29 -5.76
N ALA A 71 -0.34 0.28 -4.94
CA ALA A 71 0.23 0.54 -3.63
C ALA A 71 1.75 0.74 -3.76
N GLN A 72 2.36 1.41 -2.80
CA GLN A 72 3.80 1.62 -2.71
C GLN A 72 4.30 0.93 -1.45
N ALA A 73 5.35 0.11 -1.57
CA ALA A 73 5.90 -0.65 -0.44
C ALA A 73 7.41 -0.44 -0.30
N LEU A 74 7.82 0.14 0.82
CA LEU A 74 9.20 0.18 1.27
C LEU A 74 9.47 -1.03 2.18
N VAL A 75 10.55 -1.76 1.92
CA VAL A 75 10.94 -2.96 2.68
C VAL A 75 12.38 -2.79 3.17
N THR A 76 12.57 -2.92 4.49
CA THR A 76 13.83 -2.63 5.18
C THR A 76 14.09 -3.67 6.27
N ASP A 77 15.35 -3.85 6.68
CA ASP A 77 15.74 -4.75 7.78
C ASP A 77 15.71 -4.09 9.17
N HIS A 78 15.51 -2.78 9.21
CA HIS A 78 15.43 -1.99 10.44
C HIS A 78 14.33 -0.95 10.35
N SER A 79 13.94 -0.41 11.50
CA SER A 79 12.99 0.69 11.54
C SER A 79 13.62 1.94 10.91
N VAL A 80 12.91 2.52 9.95
CA VAL A 80 13.20 3.83 9.38
C VAL A 80 12.34 4.89 10.05
N ASP A 81 12.92 6.07 10.27
CA ASP A 81 12.19 7.21 10.84
C ASP A 81 11.41 7.92 9.72
N ILE A 82 10.17 7.46 9.50
CA ILE A 82 9.25 8.06 8.54
C ILE A 82 8.05 8.62 9.30
N ASN A 83 7.81 9.91 9.12
CA ASN A 83 6.66 10.59 9.70
C ASN A 83 5.43 10.46 8.79
N LEU A 84 4.65 9.39 8.99
CA LEU A 84 3.39 9.16 8.28
C LEU A 84 2.22 9.70 9.09
N HIS A 85 1.53 10.71 8.55
CA HIS A 85 0.30 11.25 9.12
C HIS A 85 -0.62 11.80 8.02
N GLU A 86 -1.90 11.88 8.34
CA GLU A 86 -2.94 12.41 7.43
C GLU A 86 -2.58 13.83 6.97
N GLY A 87 -2.80 14.11 5.68
CA GLY A 87 -2.50 15.40 5.06
C GLY A 87 -1.06 15.55 4.55
N THR A 88 -0.21 14.56 4.73
CA THR A 88 1.16 14.56 4.18
C THR A 88 1.14 14.27 2.69
N GLU A 89 1.84 15.08 1.88
CA GLU A 89 2.06 14.78 0.46
C GLU A 89 2.99 13.58 0.32
N ILE A 90 2.58 12.55 -0.43
CA ILE A 90 3.34 11.29 -0.57
C ILE A 90 4.75 11.55 -1.10
N GLU A 91 4.88 12.43 -2.10
CA GLU A 91 6.18 12.78 -2.70
C GLU A 91 7.13 13.56 -1.76
N SER A 92 6.65 14.00 -0.59
CA SER A 92 7.48 14.64 0.43
C SER A 92 8.02 13.65 1.47
N ILE A 93 7.57 12.38 1.40
CA ILE A 93 7.93 11.34 2.36
C ILE A 93 9.24 10.67 1.90
N PRO A 94 10.27 10.57 2.76
CA PRO A 94 11.48 9.84 2.45
C PRO A 94 11.20 8.45 1.87
N TYR A 95 11.93 8.08 0.83
CA TYR A 95 11.84 6.82 0.09
C TYR A 95 10.59 6.67 -0.79
N PHE A 96 9.71 7.67 -0.80
CA PHE A 96 8.51 7.75 -1.64
C PHE A 96 8.51 8.98 -2.56
N GLU A 97 9.61 9.74 -2.58
CA GLU A 97 9.75 10.88 -3.47
C GLU A 97 9.88 10.47 -4.93
N ALA A 98 9.64 11.42 -5.84
CA ALA A 98 9.82 11.20 -7.27
C ALA A 98 11.24 10.68 -7.59
N GLY A 99 11.31 9.55 -8.31
CA GLY A 99 12.56 8.92 -8.72
C GLY A 99 13.06 7.80 -7.79
N THR A 100 12.41 7.56 -6.65
CA THR A 100 12.77 6.47 -5.71
C THR A 100 12.12 5.13 -6.05
N GLY A 101 11.11 5.11 -6.93
CA GLY A 101 10.39 3.89 -7.26
C GLY A 101 11.22 2.89 -8.08
N PHE A 102 11.34 1.65 -7.59
CA PHE A 102 12.02 0.58 -8.32
C PHE A 102 11.24 0.12 -9.55
N ALA A 103 11.94 0.01 -10.68
CA ALA A 103 11.39 -0.51 -11.91
C ALA A 103 11.10 -2.02 -11.81
N ALA A 104 10.17 -2.49 -12.64
CA ALA A 104 10.03 -3.92 -12.87
C ALA A 104 11.14 -4.41 -13.79
N GLU A 105 12.10 -5.18 -13.27
CA GLU A 105 13.12 -5.84 -14.10
C GLU A 105 12.57 -7.04 -14.86
N GLU A 106 13.06 -7.24 -16.09
CA GLU A 106 12.78 -8.43 -16.88
C GLU A 106 13.43 -9.65 -16.19
N ASN A 107 12.60 -10.64 -15.81
CA ASN A 107 12.86 -11.81 -14.92
C ASN A 107 12.33 -11.71 -13.47
N GLN A 108 11.55 -10.66 -13.16
CA GLN A 108 10.64 -10.50 -12.03
C GLN A 108 10.90 -11.34 -10.76
N LEU A 109 11.51 -10.66 -9.77
CA LEU A 109 11.57 -10.99 -8.34
C LEU A 109 10.19 -10.91 -7.64
N LEU A 110 9.14 -11.52 -8.21
CA LEU A 110 7.73 -11.27 -7.85
C LEU A 110 7.44 -11.46 -6.35
N HIS A 111 8.15 -12.37 -5.70
CA HIS A 111 7.97 -12.71 -4.27
C HIS A 111 9.12 -12.27 -3.36
N TYR A 112 10.07 -11.52 -3.92
CA TYR A 112 11.30 -11.08 -3.25
C TYR A 112 11.43 -9.57 -3.43
N PRO A 113 10.75 -8.76 -2.60
CA PRO A 113 10.95 -7.32 -2.61
C PRO A 113 12.41 -6.94 -2.45
N PHE A 114 12.80 -5.84 -3.09
CA PHE A 114 14.07 -5.21 -2.79
C PHE A 114 14.09 -4.78 -1.32
N LEU A 115 15.09 -5.26 -0.59
CA LEU A 115 15.41 -4.74 0.73
C LEU A 115 16.35 -3.55 0.55
N SER A 116 15.84 -2.34 0.73
CA SER A 116 16.60 -1.13 0.37
C SER A 116 16.15 0.10 1.14
N LEU A 117 17.09 1.03 1.32
CA LEU A 117 16.88 2.41 1.78
C LEU A 117 16.92 3.42 0.61
N ASP A 118 16.93 2.96 -0.63
CA ASP A 118 16.97 3.85 -1.80
C ASP A 118 15.58 4.17 -2.33
N GLY A 119 14.56 3.41 -1.92
CA GLY A 119 13.18 3.67 -2.33
C GLY A 119 12.20 2.53 -2.15
N HIS A 120 11.01 2.72 -2.74
CA HIS A 120 9.88 1.80 -2.66
C HIS A 120 9.69 1.02 -3.95
N GLN A 121 8.88 -0.04 -3.88
CA GLN A 121 8.38 -0.73 -5.07
C GLN A 121 6.88 -0.51 -5.25
N TYR A 122 6.46 -0.43 -6.51
CA TYR A 122 5.04 -0.35 -6.85
C TYR A 122 4.40 -1.73 -6.86
N LEU A 123 3.23 -1.84 -6.24
CA LEU A 123 2.42 -3.04 -6.15
C LEU A 123 1.16 -2.87 -7.01
N TYR A 124 1.22 -3.36 -8.24
CA TYR A 124 0.14 -3.23 -9.22
C TYR A 124 -0.31 -4.56 -9.81
N TYR A 125 -1.60 -4.67 -10.13
CA TYR A 125 -2.20 -5.89 -10.69
C TYR A 125 -2.17 -5.91 -12.23
N VAL A 126 -2.14 -4.75 -12.89
CA VAL A 126 -2.11 -4.64 -14.35
C VAL A 126 -1.00 -3.68 -14.81
N PRO A 127 -0.40 -3.91 -16.00
CA PRO A 127 -0.69 -5.00 -16.94
C PRO A 127 -0.12 -6.36 -16.51
N ASN A 128 -0.68 -7.47 -17.02
CA ASN A 128 -0.29 -8.83 -16.64
C ASN A 128 1.22 -9.14 -16.79
N LYS A 129 1.93 -8.48 -17.72
CA LYS A 129 3.36 -8.72 -17.97
C LYS A 129 4.20 -8.35 -16.74
N ASP A 130 3.84 -7.26 -16.08
CA ASP A 130 4.70 -6.62 -15.08
C ASP A 130 4.04 -6.56 -13.69
N LYS A 131 2.86 -7.17 -13.52
CA LYS A 131 2.13 -7.18 -12.26
C LYS A 131 3.01 -7.64 -11.10
N ARG A 132 2.78 -7.06 -9.93
CA ARG A 132 3.49 -7.32 -8.67
C ARG A 132 2.59 -7.92 -7.59
N VAL A 133 1.28 -7.93 -7.82
CA VAL A 133 0.29 -8.52 -6.94
C VAL A 133 -0.73 -9.31 -7.74
N GLU A 134 -1.35 -10.29 -7.08
CA GLU A 134 -2.51 -11.01 -7.61
C GLU A 134 -3.81 -10.37 -7.15
N LYS A 135 -4.90 -10.62 -7.87
CA LYS A 135 -6.26 -10.33 -7.39
C LYS A 135 -6.84 -11.60 -6.77
N SER A 136 -6.98 -11.62 -5.44
CA SER A 136 -7.53 -12.79 -4.72
C SER A 136 -9.05 -12.75 -4.57
N GLY A 137 -9.67 -11.59 -4.82
CA GLY A 137 -11.12 -11.45 -4.72
C GLY A 137 -11.60 -10.01 -4.85
N THR A 138 -12.78 -9.75 -4.31
CA THR A 138 -13.45 -8.44 -4.31
C THR A 138 -14.23 -8.26 -3.01
N SER A 139 -14.34 -7.02 -2.53
CA SER A 139 -15.20 -6.64 -1.41
C SER A 139 -15.99 -5.39 -1.77
N GLY A 140 -17.29 -5.56 -2.07
CA GLY A 140 -18.10 -4.47 -2.63
C GLY A 140 -17.54 -3.98 -3.97
N GLN A 141 -17.13 -2.71 -4.00
CA GLN A 141 -16.54 -2.05 -5.19
C GLN A 141 -15.00 -2.13 -5.25
N TRP A 142 -14.39 -2.82 -4.30
CA TRP A 142 -12.94 -2.91 -4.13
C TRP A 142 -12.40 -4.25 -4.60
N ASP A 143 -11.19 -4.25 -5.16
CA ASP A 143 -10.42 -5.45 -5.42
C ASP A 143 -9.60 -5.80 -4.19
N ILE A 144 -9.50 -7.11 -3.90
CA ILE A 144 -8.57 -7.62 -2.90
C ILE A 144 -7.28 -7.97 -3.63
N HIS A 145 -6.26 -7.15 -3.44
CA HIS A 145 -4.92 -7.42 -3.95
C HIS A 145 -4.15 -8.27 -2.95
N LYS A 146 -3.38 -9.24 -3.45
CA LYS A 146 -2.55 -10.17 -2.67
C LYS A 146 -1.10 -10.01 -3.10
N TRP A 147 -0.26 -9.58 -2.16
CA TRP A 147 1.18 -9.54 -2.32
C TRP A 147 1.81 -10.71 -1.56
N THR A 148 2.41 -11.65 -2.29
CA THR A 148 3.03 -12.85 -1.72
C THR A 148 4.52 -12.62 -1.52
N LEU A 149 5.04 -13.01 -0.35
CA LEU A 149 6.38 -12.72 0.12
C LEU A 149 7.06 -14.02 0.57
N LYS A 150 8.07 -14.45 -0.16
CA LYS A 150 8.89 -15.64 0.15
C LYS A 150 10.21 -15.32 0.83
N GLY A 151 10.66 -14.09 0.68
CA GLY A 151 11.96 -13.62 1.12
C GLY A 151 12.13 -12.15 0.78
N VAL A 152 13.38 -11.73 0.71
CA VAL A 152 13.80 -10.45 0.13
C VAL A 152 14.84 -10.65 -0.95
N PHE A 153 15.00 -9.66 -1.82
CA PHE A 153 16.16 -9.54 -2.69
C PHE A 153 17.19 -8.63 -2.02
N GLN A 154 18.39 -9.16 -1.76
CA GLN A 154 19.49 -8.45 -1.11
C GLN A 154 20.82 -9.02 -1.62
N TYR A 155 21.83 -8.17 -1.80
CA TYR A 155 23.16 -8.58 -2.29
C TYR A 155 23.12 -9.32 -3.64
N ASP A 156 22.30 -8.82 -4.57
CA ASP A 156 22.09 -9.42 -5.90
C ASP A 156 21.56 -10.86 -5.88
N ALA A 157 20.90 -11.26 -4.79
CA ALA A 157 20.35 -12.61 -4.62
C ALA A 157 18.97 -12.60 -3.94
N GLU A 158 18.14 -13.58 -4.32
CA GLU A 158 16.93 -13.93 -3.58
C GLU A 158 17.30 -14.65 -2.28
N MET A 159 16.77 -14.17 -1.16
CA MET A 159 17.01 -14.71 0.18
C MET A 159 15.67 -15.06 0.83
N ASP A 160 15.36 -16.35 0.89
CA ASP A 160 14.15 -16.87 1.55
C ASP A 160 14.13 -16.53 3.04
N TRP A 161 12.94 -16.36 3.62
CA TRP A 161 12.77 -16.03 5.04
C TRP A 161 13.46 -17.01 6.00
N ASN A 162 13.55 -18.30 5.65
CA ASN A 162 14.16 -19.34 6.47
C ASN A 162 15.69 -19.24 6.58
N ILE A 163 16.34 -18.61 5.60
CA ILE A 163 17.79 -18.38 5.56
C ILE A 163 18.15 -16.90 5.69
N TYR A 164 17.15 -16.02 5.74
CA TYR A 164 17.33 -14.59 5.93
C TYR A 164 18.05 -14.31 7.24
N ASP A 165 19.11 -13.49 7.23
CA ASP A 165 19.98 -13.32 8.40
C ASP A 165 19.27 -12.65 9.58
N ASN A 166 18.44 -11.64 9.31
CA ASN A 166 17.71 -10.92 10.36
C ASN A 166 16.49 -11.70 10.84
N ASN A 167 16.08 -11.46 12.08
CA ASN A 167 14.85 -12.02 12.67
C ASN A 167 13.64 -11.09 12.48
N GLN A 168 13.78 -10.04 11.68
CA GLN A 168 12.70 -9.09 11.44
C GLN A 168 12.81 -8.45 10.06
N VAL A 169 11.68 -8.00 9.55
CA VAL A 169 11.59 -7.12 8.39
C VAL A 169 10.55 -6.04 8.64
N HIS A 170 10.82 -4.82 8.19
CA HIS A 170 9.94 -3.68 8.30
C HIS A 170 9.35 -3.36 6.93
N ILE A 171 8.03 -3.25 6.86
CA ILE A 171 7.28 -2.98 5.63
C ILE A 171 6.45 -1.73 5.85
N THR A 172 6.72 -0.67 5.10
CA THR A 172 5.85 0.51 5.05
C THR A 172 5.04 0.46 3.76
N LEU A 173 3.71 0.46 3.89
CA LEU A 173 2.76 0.37 2.78
C LEU A 173 1.96 1.67 2.70
N ILE A 174 1.91 2.26 1.50
CA ILE A 174 1.04 3.39 1.16
C ILE A 174 0.08 2.96 0.04
N ILE A 175 -1.21 3.23 0.20
CA ILE A 175 -2.28 2.90 -0.75
C ILE A 175 -3.09 4.17 -1.00
N ASP A 176 -2.66 4.97 -1.97
CA ASP A 176 -3.42 6.15 -2.42
C ASP A 176 -4.65 5.69 -3.22
N ARG A 177 -5.81 5.68 -2.58
CA ARG A 177 -7.05 5.13 -3.16
C ARG A 177 -7.79 6.15 -4.00
N ASN A 178 -7.44 7.42 -3.94
CA ASN A 178 -8.14 8.47 -4.67
C ASN A 178 -7.24 9.14 -5.74
N LEU A 179 -5.94 8.82 -5.74
CA LEU A 179 -4.91 9.32 -6.64
C LEU A 179 -4.69 10.83 -6.50
N ASP A 180 -4.86 11.40 -5.31
CA ASP A 180 -4.62 12.81 -5.02
C ASP A 180 -3.21 13.10 -4.50
N GLY A 181 -2.41 12.06 -4.21
CA GLY A 181 -1.04 12.20 -3.73
C GLY A 181 -0.93 12.62 -2.26
N ILE A 182 -2.02 12.63 -1.49
CA ILE A 182 -2.07 13.10 -0.11
C ILE A 182 -2.51 11.94 0.79
N LEU A 183 -1.75 11.63 1.83
CA LEU A 183 -2.09 10.57 2.77
C LEU A 183 -3.42 10.84 3.48
N GLN A 184 -4.36 9.90 3.36
CA GLN A 184 -5.61 9.90 4.11
C GLN A 184 -5.63 8.78 5.17
N LYS A 185 -6.60 8.87 6.08
CA LYS A 185 -6.82 7.83 7.09
C LYS A 185 -6.99 6.46 6.44
N GLY A 186 -6.25 5.48 6.92
CA GLY A 186 -6.33 4.10 6.43
C GLY A 186 -5.58 3.86 5.11
N GLU A 187 -4.78 4.81 4.63
CA GLU A 187 -3.94 4.67 3.43
C GLU A 187 -2.48 4.35 3.72
N PHE A 188 -2.04 4.40 4.97
CA PHE A 188 -0.64 4.13 5.33
C PHE A 188 -0.51 3.20 6.53
N PHE A 189 0.45 2.27 6.45
CA PHE A 189 0.70 1.26 7.47
C PHE A 189 2.19 0.94 7.55
N THR A 190 2.72 0.83 8.75
CA THR A 190 4.06 0.33 9.03
C THR A 190 3.95 -0.98 9.81
N LEU A 191 4.39 -2.06 9.19
CA LEU A 191 4.36 -3.41 9.73
C LEU A 191 5.77 -3.81 10.13
N GLN A 192 5.94 -4.27 11.37
CA GLN A 192 7.15 -4.98 11.78
C GLN A 192 6.83 -6.46 11.83
N ILE A 193 7.42 -7.24 10.94
CA ILE A 193 7.30 -8.69 10.94
C ILE A 193 8.47 -9.25 11.73
N MET A 194 8.18 -9.97 12.81
CA MET A 194 9.17 -10.70 13.61
C MET A 194 9.12 -12.18 13.21
N PHE A 195 10.26 -12.79 12.94
CA PHE A 195 10.38 -14.20 12.58
C PHE A 195 10.77 -15.06 13.79
N GLU A 196 9.98 -16.11 14.07
CA GLU A 196 10.28 -17.13 15.09
C GLU A 196 11.29 -18.15 14.53
N LYS A 197 12.59 -17.94 14.80
CA LYS A 197 13.68 -18.84 14.39
C LYS A 197 14.00 -19.90 15.43
#